data_AF-A0A345IG87-F1
#
_entry.id   AF-A0A345IG87-F1
#
_cell.length_a   1.000
_cell.length_b   1.000
_cell.length_c   1.000
_cell.angle_alpha   90.00
_cell.angle_beta   90.00
_cell.angle_gamma   90.00
#
_symmetry.space_group_name_H-M   'P 1'
#
loop_
_entity.id
_entity.type
_entity.pdbx_description
1 polymer ?
#
loop_
_entity_poly.entity_id
_entity_poly.type
_entity_poly.pdbx_seq_one_letter_code
_entity_poly.pdbx_strand_id
1 'polypeptide(L)'
;MRVFAIADLHLSTAQPKPMTVFGPGWVGHPQAIWDHWHEQVRPEDVVLLPGDLSWAMRLDGALSDLRLLSDLPGTKVLLRGNHDYWWPTASKLRAALPPDQVAVVNDAVRLGNVVIGGSRGWLTPGHEPLGAEDERLLAREAERLSLSVGAAERLRQPGDHFILMLHYPPASPPYPANPLTKVVTAARPDVVVYGHLHGVAPERAMKHVGGIPAHLVAADGLRFRPKLLLDTGGAPPLSPSPDHPAAQ
;
A
#
# COMPACT_ATOMS: atom_id res chain seq x y z
N MET A 1 -0.95 6.25 18.44
CA MET A 1 -1.33 6.25 17.01
C MET A 1 -1.50 4.80 16.57
N ARG A 2 -2.59 4.45 15.88
CA ARG A 2 -2.76 3.10 15.33
C ARG A 2 -2.52 3.12 13.83
N VAL A 3 -2.02 2.00 13.31
CA VAL A 3 -1.75 1.81 11.88
C VAL A 3 -2.64 0.71 11.36
N PHE A 4 -3.49 1.05 10.39
CA PHE A 4 -4.35 0.13 9.67
C PHE A 4 -3.84 -0.07 8.24
N ALA A 5 -4.30 -1.11 7.56
CA ALA A 5 -4.07 -1.30 6.14
C ALA A 5 -5.25 -1.94 5.41
N ILE A 6 -5.45 -1.53 4.16
CA ILE A 6 -6.38 -2.12 3.21
C ILE A 6 -5.95 -1.72 1.78
N ALA A 7 -5.93 -2.66 0.84
CA ALA A 7 -5.62 -2.43 -0.57
C ALA A 7 -6.80 -2.81 -1.46
N ASP A 8 -6.67 -2.53 -2.76
CA ASP A 8 -7.57 -3.04 -3.78
C ASP A 8 -9.02 -2.55 -3.57
N LEU A 9 -9.17 -1.25 -3.29
CA LEU A 9 -10.47 -0.62 -3.09
C LEU A 9 -11.29 -0.59 -4.38
N HIS A 10 -10.61 -0.55 -5.54
CA HIS A 10 -11.22 -0.61 -6.87
C HIS A 10 -12.39 0.36 -7.08
N LEU A 11 -12.25 1.58 -6.58
CA LEU A 11 -13.24 2.63 -6.73
C LEU A 11 -13.38 3.01 -8.20
N SER A 12 -14.58 3.43 -8.60
CA SER A 12 -14.87 3.70 -10.01
C SER A 12 -15.94 4.78 -10.19
N THR A 13 -15.91 5.85 -9.37
CA THR A 13 -16.96 6.88 -9.39
C THR A 13 -17.02 7.65 -10.71
N ALA A 14 -15.86 7.95 -11.32
CA ALA A 14 -15.80 8.69 -12.58
C ALA A 14 -16.26 7.88 -13.80
N GLN A 15 -16.02 6.56 -13.78
CA GLN A 15 -16.39 5.63 -14.85
C GLN A 15 -16.80 4.29 -14.23
N PRO A 16 -18.10 4.07 -14.00
CA PRO A 16 -18.59 2.90 -13.27
C PRO A 16 -18.08 1.59 -13.87
N LYS A 17 -17.23 0.90 -13.11
CA LYS A 17 -16.79 -0.46 -13.42
C LYS A 17 -17.16 -1.34 -12.23
N PRO A 18 -18.32 -2.02 -12.30
CA PRO A 18 -18.80 -2.76 -11.15
C PRO A 18 -17.90 -3.97 -10.88
N MET A 19 -17.34 -4.03 -9.68
CA MET A 19 -16.52 -5.17 -9.25
C MET A 19 -17.31 -6.48 -9.15
N THR A 20 -18.64 -6.43 -9.21
CA THR A 20 -19.51 -7.62 -9.22
C THR A 20 -19.27 -8.56 -10.40
N VAL A 21 -18.62 -8.08 -11.48
CA VAL A 21 -18.17 -8.95 -12.58
C VAL A 21 -17.11 -9.99 -12.14
N PHE A 22 -16.41 -9.71 -11.03
CA PHE A 22 -15.43 -10.61 -10.41
C PHE A 22 -16.06 -11.50 -9.31
N GLY A 23 -17.35 -11.34 -9.04
CA GLY A 23 -18.12 -12.19 -8.13
C GLY A 23 -19.10 -11.43 -7.25
N PRO A 24 -20.14 -12.11 -6.71
CA PRO A 24 -21.18 -11.49 -5.91
C PRO A 24 -20.68 -10.92 -4.58
N GLY A 25 -19.49 -11.34 -4.11
CA GLY A 25 -18.87 -10.80 -2.90
C GLY A 25 -18.55 -9.31 -2.97
N TRP A 26 -18.53 -8.70 -4.16
CA TRP A 26 -18.24 -7.29 -4.38
C TRP A 26 -19.48 -6.38 -4.39
N VAL A 27 -20.68 -6.94 -4.22
CA VAL A 27 -21.93 -6.17 -4.16
C VAL A 27 -21.84 -5.18 -2.99
N GLY A 28 -22.02 -3.89 -3.29
CA GLY A 28 -21.98 -2.83 -2.28
C GLY A 28 -20.60 -2.56 -1.65
N HIS A 29 -19.51 -3.07 -2.24
CA HIS A 29 -18.18 -2.99 -1.63
C HIS A 29 -17.72 -1.58 -1.23
N PRO A 30 -17.98 -0.48 -1.98
CA PRO A 30 -17.52 0.84 -1.55
C PRO A 30 -18.21 1.23 -0.24
N GLN A 31 -19.52 1.02 -0.13
CA GLN A 31 -20.25 1.33 1.10
C GLN A 31 -19.77 0.47 2.28
N ALA A 32 -19.53 -0.83 2.06
CA ALA A 32 -19.01 -1.72 3.09
C ALA A 32 -17.63 -1.28 3.62
N ILE A 33 -16.75 -0.82 2.71
CA ILE A 33 -15.45 -0.23 3.10
C ILE A 33 -15.69 1.00 3.98
N TRP A 34 -16.56 1.93 3.58
CA TRP A 34 -16.83 3.17 4.31
C TRP A 34 -17.37 2.91 5.71
N ASP A 35 -18.38 2.04 5.81
CA ASP A 35 -19.03 1.70 7.10
C ASP A 35 -17.99 1.11 8.07
N HIS A 36 -17.22 0.11 7.63
CA HIS A 36 -16.20 -0.52 8.45
C HIS A 36 -15.02 0.39 8.78
N TRP A 37 -14.68 1.33 7.90
CA TRP A 37 -13.66 2.33 8.17
C TRP A 37 -14.09 3.27 9.28
N HIS A 38 -15.33 3.79 9.24
CA HIS A 38 -15.87 4.66 10.30
C HIS A 38 -15.99 3.96 11.65
N GLU A 39 -16.33 2.66 11.65
CA GLU A 39 -16.37 1.85 12.88
C GLU A 39 -15.01 1.86 13.61
N GLN A 40 -13.90 1.76 12.88
CA GLN A 40 -12.60 1.37 13.43
C GLN A 40 -11.56 2.48 13.48
N VAL A 41 -11.47 3.29 12.42
CA VAL A 41 -10.40 4.27 12.22
C VAL A 41 -10.79 5.62 12.82
N ARG A 42 -9.83 6.31 13.43
CA ARG A 42 -9.99 7.64 14.04
C ARG A 42 -9.08 8.65 13.33
N PRO A 43 -9.37 9.97 13.42
CA PRO A 43 -8.60 11.00 12.71
C PRO A 43 -7.08 10.95 12.93
N GLU A 44 -6.65 10.53 14.13
CA GLU A 44 -5.26 10.39 14.54
C GLU A 44 -4.55 9.14 14.01
N ASP A 45 -5.27 8.21 13.39
CA ASP A 45 -4.69 6.97 12.88
C ASP A 45 -4.10 7.14 11.48
N VAL A 46 -3.29 6.16 11.08
CA VAL A 46 -2.73 6.05 9.73
C VAL A 46 -3.34 4.84 9.04
N VAL A 47 -3.71 4.98 7.77
CA VAL A 47 -4.18 3.86 6.94
C VAL A 47 -3.29 3.70 5.71
N LEU A 48 -2.67 2.53 5.61
CA LEU A 48 -1.81 2.14 4.51
C LEU A 48 -2.65 1.58 3.37
N LEU A 49 -2.39 2.06 2.16
CA LEU A 49 -3.14 1.73 0.95
C LEU A 49 -2.21 1.16 -0.12
N PRO A 50 -1.87 -0.15 -0.04
CA PRO A 50 -0.94 -0.79 -0.97
C PRO A 50 -1.53 -1.07 -2.37
N GLY A 51 -2.01 -0.01 -3.05
CA GLY A 51 -2.37 -0.03 -4.46
C GLY A 51 -3.80 -0.44 -4.81
N ASP A 52 -4.13 -0.23 -6.08
CA ASP A 52 -5.40 -0.55 -6.74
C ASP A 52 -6.59 0.16 -6.10
N LEU A 53 -6.46 1.48 -6.02
CA LEU A 53 -7.44 2.33 -5.32
C LEU A 53 -8.58 2.75 -6.25
N SER A 54 -8.27 3.01 -7.53
CA SER A 54 -9.25 3.49 -8.50
C SER A 54 -9.03 2.85 -9.87
N TRP A 55 -10.13 2.53 -10.54
CA TRP A 55 -10.19 2.10 -11.94
C TRP A 55 -10.00 3.24 -12.94
N ALA A 56 -9.91 4.48 -12.49
CA ALA A 56 -9.71 5.60 -13.39
C ALA A 56 -8.43 5.45 -14.21
N MET A 57 -8.50 5.78 -15.50
CA MET A 57 -7.34 5.69 -16.39
C MET A 57 -6.43 6.93 -16.32
N ARG A 58 -6.90 8.02 -15.72
CA ARG A 58 -6.23 9.32 -15.65
C ARG A 58 -6.40 9.95 -14.26
N LEU A 59 -5.42 10.73 -13.84
CA LEU A 59 -5.41 11.38 -12.52
C LEU A 59 -6.70 12.14 -12.21
N ASP A 60 -7.23 12.93 -13.15
CA ASP A 60 -8.44 13.72 -12.91
C ASP A 60 -9.66 12.86 -12.54
N GLY A 61 -9.76 11.66 -13.12
CA GLY A 61 -10.79 10.69 -12.76
C GLY A 61 -10.55 10.11 -11.37
N ALA A 62 -9.31 9.69 -11.09
CA ALA A 62 -8.94 9.13 -9.79
C ALA A 62 -9.11 10.14 -8.65
N LEU A 63 -8.88 11.43 -8.91
CA LEU A 63 -9.08 12.50 -7.92
C LEU A 63 -10.52 12.57 -7.41
N SER A 64 -11.51 12.10 -8.18
CA SER A 64 -12.89 12.01 -7.69
C SER A 64 -13.01 10.95 -6.59
N ASP A 65 -12.43 9.76 -6.80
CA ASP A 65 -12.37 8.69 -5.81
C ASP A 65 -11.50 9.06 -4.60
N LEU A 66 -10.34 9.69 -4.85
CA LEU A 66 -9.42 10.11 -3.78
C LEU A 66 -10.04 11.21 -2.90
N ARG A 67 -10.86 12.11 -3.45
CA ARG A 67 -11.57 13.11 -2.63
C ARG A 67 -12.62 12.46 -1.72
N LEU A 68 -13.37 11.48 -2.22
CA LEU A 68 -14.30 10.72 -1.38
C LEU A 68 -13.57 9.96 -0.27
N LEU A 69 -12.37 9.45 -0.56
CA LEU A 69 -11.52 8.81 0.44
C LEU A 69 -11.07 9.79 1.55
N SER A 70 -10.93 11.08 1.24
CA SER A 70 -10.60 12.11 2.24
C SER A 70 -11.73 12.40 3.22
N ASP A 71 -12.97 11.98 2.93
CA ASP A 71 -14.08 12.07 3.89
C ASP A 71 -13.96 11.04 5.02
N LEU A 72 -13.15 9.99 4.82
CA LEU A 72 -12.88 8.98 5.84
C LEU A 72 -11.82 9.45 6.85
N PRO A 73 -11.88 9.04 8.12
CA PRO A 73 -10.89 9.44 9.12
C PRO A 73 -9.50 8.84 8.88
N GLY A 74 -8.47 9.49 9.42
CA GLY A 74 -7.08 9.04 9.40
C GLY A 74 -6.26 9.62 8.24
N THR A 75 -4.93 9.58 8.37
CA THR A 75 -3.98 9.95 7.31
C THR A 75 -3.74 8.75 6.40
N LYS A 76 -3.86 8.92 5.07
CA LYS A 76 -3.73 7.82 4.11
C LYS A 76 -2.33 7.82 3.52
N VAL A 77 -1.67 6.67 3.52
CA VAL A 77 -0.37 6.48 2.85
C VAL A 77 -0.57 5.59 1.63
N LEU A 78 -0.44 6.17 0.45
CA LEU A 78 -0.76 5.54 -0.82
C LEU A 78 0.50 4.93 -1.45
N LEU A 79 0.34 3.73 -2.00
CA LEU A 79 1.28 3.09 -2.91
C LEU A 79 0.57 2.81 -4.24
N ARG A 80 1.33 2.78 -5.33
CA ARG A 80 0.80 2.44 -6.65
C ARG A 80 0.56 0.94 -6.80
N GLY A 81 -0.63 0.55 -7.23
CA GLY A 81 -0.96 -0.79 -7.70
C GLY A 81 -0.86 -0.98 -9.22
N ASN A 82 -1.21 -2.16 -9.73
CA ASN A 82 -1.16 -2.44 -11.17
C ASN A 82 -2.34 -1.91 -11.98
N HIS A 83 -3.47 -1.63 -11.35
CA HIS A 83 -4.64 -1.01 -11.95
C HIS A 83 -4.69 0.50 -11.77
N ASP A 84 -3.78 1.08 -10.98
CA ASP A 84 -3.59 2.53 -10.87
C ASP A 84 -2.86 3.12 -12.10
N TYR A 85 -3.50 3.02 -13.27
CA TYR A 85 -3.02 3.61 -14.53
C TYR A 85 -2.97 5.13 -14.48
N TRP A 86 -3.80 5.72 -13.63
CA TRP A 86 -3.89 7.16 -13.40
C TRP A 86 -2.65 7.78 -12.73
N TRP A 87 -1.77 6.97 -12.13
CA TRP A 87 -0.66 7.39 -11.29
C TRP A 87 0.49 8.04 -12.10
N PRO A 88 0.73 9.36 -11.97
CA PRO A 88 1.74 10.09 -12.74
C PRO A 88 3.12 10.07 -12.06
N THR A 89 4.00 11.01 -12.41
CA THR A 89 5.25 11.26 -11.67
C THR A 89 4.98 11.71 -10.23
N ALA A 90 5.94 11.47 -9.33
CA ALA A 90 5.80 11.78 -7.91
C ALA A 90 5.41 13.25 -7.64
N SER A 91 6.11 14.21 -8.27
CA SER A 91 5.83 15.64 -8.06
C SER A 91 4.43 16.03 -8.52
N LYS A 92 3.98 15.53 -9.67
CA LYS A 92 2.62 15.81 -10.17
C LYS A 92 1.56 15.18 -9.27
N LEU A 93 1.80 13.97 -8.78
CA LEU A 93 0.87 13.30 -7.88
C LEU A 93 0.74 14.07 -6.57
N ARG A 94 1.86 14.34 -5.89
CA ARG A 94 1.90 15.02 -4.59
C ARG A 94 1.25 16.40 -4.63
N ALA A 95 1.42 17.14 -5.72
CA ALA A 95 0.78 18.45 -5.89
C ALA A 95 -0.76 18.37 -6.05
N ALA A 96 -1.29 17.22 -6.45
CA ALA A 96 -2.71 17.03 -6.70
C ALA A 96 -3.45 16.29 -5.57
N LEU A 97 -2.72 15.59 -4.70
CA LEU A 97 -3.32 14.80 -3.62
C LEU A 97 -4.02 15.71 -2.58
N PRO A 98 -5.13 15.23 -2.00
CA PRO A 98 -5.72 15.87 -0.82
C PRO A 98 -4.72 15.95 0.35
N PRO A 99 -4.85 16.94 1.26
CA PRO A 99 -3.87 17.19 2.33
C PRO A 99 -3.65 16.04 3.33
N ASP A 100 -4.64 15.16 3.49
CA ASP A 100 -4.62 14.00 4.37
C ASP A 100 -4.02 12.75 3.71
N GLN A 101 -3.50 12.89 2.48
CA GLN A 101 -2.97 11.79 1.68
C GLN A 101 -1.49 12.02 1.34
N VAL A 102 -0.69 10.98 1.55
CA VAL A 102 0.74 10.99 1.23
C VAL A 102 1.07 9.82 0.32
N ALA A 103 1.73 10.07 -0.80
CA ALA A 103 2.17 9.00 -1.70
C ALA A 103 3.64 8.63 -1.48
N VAL A 104 3.89 7.33 -1.36
CA VAL A 104 5.22 6.72 -1.42
C VAL A 104 5.55 6.36 -2.88
N VAL A 105 6.66 6.90 -3.40
CA VAL A 105 7.09 6.67 -4.78
C VAL A 105 8.60 6.45 -4.82
N ASN A 106 9.03 5.20 -4.58
CA ASN A 106 10.44 4.81 -4.46
C ASN A 106 11.20 5.61 -3.38
N ASP A 107 10.49 6.12 -2.40
CA ASP A 107 10.99 6.83 -1.23
C ASP A 107 10.28 6.35 0.03
N ALA A 108 10.26 7.17 1.08
CA ALA A 108 9.61 6.84 2.34
C ALA A 108 9.05 8.10 3.01
N VAL A 109 8.12 7.91 3.95
CA VAL A 109 7.56 8.95 4.81
C VAL A 109 7.67 8.52 6.26
N ARG A 110 7.81 9.48 7.18
CA ARG A 110 7.72 9.26 8.63
C ARG A 110 6.51 10.01 9.18
N LEU A 111 5.60 9.29 9.83
CA LEU A 111 4.41 9.82 10.51
C LEU A 111 4.45 9.38 11.98
N GLY A 112 4.53 10.33 12.91
CA GLY A 112 4.75 10.01 14.32
C GLY A 112 6.04 9.19 14.52
N ASN A 113 5.91 8.00 15.10
CA ASN A 113 7.00 7.02 15.26
C ASN A 113 6.93 5.85 14.27
N VAL A 114 6.30 6.04 13.10
CA VAL A 114 6.19 5.03 12.05
C VAL A 114 6.81 5.55 10.76
N VAL A 115 7.78 4.80 10.25
CA VAL A 115 8.38 5.02 8.94
C VAL A 115 7.75 4.04 7.95
N ILE A 116 7.30 4.53 6.82
CA ILE A 116 6.66 3.74 5.76
C ILE A 116 7.41 3.93 4.46
N GLY A 117 7.86 2.84 3.86
CA GLY A 117 8.41 2.79 2.50
C GLY A 117 7.73 1.71 1.67
N GLY A 118 8.06 1.61 0.39
CA GLY A 118 7.48 0.57 -0.45
C GLY A 118 7.65 0.79 -1.96
N SER A 119 7.41 -0.26 -2.72
CA SER A 119 7.36 -0.21 -4.18
C SER A 119 6.19 -1.05 -4.68
N ARG A 120 5.78 -0.86 -5.94
CA ARG A 120 4.66 -1.64 -6.51
C ARG A 120 4.95 -3.14 -6.43
N GLY A 121 6.19 -3.56 -6.65
CA GLY A 121 6.54 -4.96 -6.79
C GLY A 121 6.21 -5.48 -8.19
N TRP A 122 6.45 -6.78 -8.41
CA TRP A 122 6.21 -7.44 -9.69
C TRP A 122 5.82 -8.90 -9.49
N LEU A 123 5.54 -9.58 -10.60
CA LEU A 123 5.48 -11.03 -10.65
C LEU A 123 6.78 -11.63 -10.11
N THR A 124 6.65 -12.70 -9.34
CA THR A 124 7.77 -13.42 -8.72
C THR A 124 7.76 -14.88 -9.15
N PRO A 125 8.94 -15.55 -9.19
CA PRO A 125 8.99 -16.97 -9.49
C PRO A 125 8.23 -17.76 -8.42
N GLY A 126 7.63 -18.89 -8.83
CA GLY A 126 6.88 -19.77 -7.96
C GLY A 126 6.96 -21.21 -8.45
N HIS A 127 5.81 -21.89 -8.50
CA HIS A 127 5.68 -23.18 -9.18
C HIS A 127 6.11 -23.10 -10.65
N GLU A 128 5.80 -21.99 -11.30
CA GLU A 128 6.27 -21.67 -12.64
C GLU A 128 7.45 -20.69 -12.57
N PRO A 129 8.49 -20.88 -13.41
CA PRO A 129 9.55 -19.90 -13.56
C PRO A 129 9.04 -18.63 -14.26
N LEU A 130 9.75 -17.52 -14.07
CA LEU A 130 9.48 -16.28 -14.82
C LEU A 130 10.14 -16.34 -16.20
N GLY A 131 9.53 -15.63 -17.16
CA GLY A 131 10.20 -15.31 -18.41
C GLY A 131 11.24 -14.21 -18.22
N ALA A 132 12.18 -14.08 -19.17
CA ALA A 132 13.29 -13.12 -19.09
C ALA A 132 12.85 -11.65 -18.93
N GLU A 133 11.71 -11.27 -19.50
CA GLU A 133 11.16 -9.92 -19.33
C GLU A 133 10.69 -9.68 -17.89
N ASP A 134 9.96 -10.64 -17.31
CA ASP A 134 9.49 -10.54 -15.93
C ASP A 134 10.64 -10.59 -14.93
N GLU A 135 11.68 -11.38 -15.17
CA GLU A 135 12.90 -11.37 -14.35
C GLU A 135 13.56 -9.99 -14.34
N ARG A 136 13.66 -9.34 -15.51
CA ARG A 136 14.21 -7.99 -15.64
C ARG A 136 13.35 -6.95 -14.93
N LEU A 137 12.03 -7.05 -15.03
CA LEU A 137 11.10 -6.15 -14.35
C LEU A 137 11.12 -6.35 -12.83
N LEU A 138 11.18 -7.59 -12.36
CA LEU A 138 11.34 -7.93 -10.95
C LEU A 138 12.64 -7.36 -10.37
N ALA A 139 13.75 -7.47 -11.09
CA ALA A 139 15.02 -6.87 -10.68
C ALA A 139 14.92 -5.34 -10.54
N ARG A 140 14.27 -4.66 -11.49
CA ARG A 140 14.01 -3.21 -11.42
C ARG A 140 13.11 -2.82 -10.25
N GLU A 141 12.09 -3.61 -9.95
CA GLU A 141 11.25 -3.36 -8.77
C GLU A 141 11.98 -3.57 -7.46
N ALA A 142 12.97 -4.48 -7.40
CA ALA A 142 13.85 -4.63 -6.25
C ALA A 142 14.80 -3.45 -6.07
N GLU A 143 15.33 -2.87 -7.16
CA GLU A 143 16.09 -1.61 -7.11
C GLU A 143 15.21 -0.47 -6.55
N ARG A 144 13.97 -0.33 -7.03
CA ARG A 144 13.01 0.66 -6.53
C ARG A 144 12.68 0.48 -5.06
N LEU A 145 12.46 -0.77 -4.62
CA LEU A 145 12.25 -1.08 -3.22
C LEU A 145 13.48 -0.70 -2.38
N SER A 146 14.69 -0.91 -2.91
CA SER A 146 15.95 -0.54 -2.23
C SER A 146 16.08 0.96 -2.06
N LEU A 147 15.63 1.77 -3.03
CA LEU A 147 15.56 3.23 -2.89
C LEU A 147 14.63 3.65 -1.75
N SER A 148 13.45 3.02 -1.65
CA SER A 148 12.51 3.24 -0.55
C SER A 148 13.09 2.85 0.81
N VAL A 149 13.78 1.70 0.89
CA VAL A 149 14.47 1.27 2.13
C VAL A 149 15.53 2.29 2.53
N GLY A 150 16.39 2.72 1.60
CA GLY A 150 17.42 3.72 1.91
C GLY A 150 16.82 5.07 2.32
N ALA A 151 15.68 5.46 1.76
CA ALA A 151 14.96 6.65 2.21
C ALA A 151 14.39 6.48 3.62
N ALA A 152 13.82 5.32 3.92
CA ALA A 152 13.30 5.00 5.25
C ALA A 152 14.41 5.03 6.30
N GLU A 153 15.58 4.44 6.02
CA GLU A 153 16.73 4.43 6.92
C GLU A 153 17.21 5.84 7.27
N ARG A 154 17.19 6.77 6.31
CA ARG A 154 17.55 8.18 6.56
C ARG A 154 16.54 8.92 7.44
N LEU A 155 15.26 8.52 7.40
CA LEU A 155 14.20 9.14 8.21
C LEU A 155 14.11 8.54 9.61
N ARG A 156 14.45 7.25 9.74
CA ARG A 156 14.22 6.44 10.94
C ARG A 156 15.01 6.94 12.13
N GLN A 157 14.35 7.01 13.28
CA GLN A 157 14.91 7.33 14.57
C GLN A 157 14.86 6.09 15.51
N PRO A 158 15.71 6.04 16.56
CA PRO A 158 15.62 4.99 17.57
C PRO A 158 14.21 4.89 18.17
N GLY A 159 13.65 3.68 18.18
CA GLY A 159 12.28 3.43 18.66
C GLY A 159 11.18 3.57 17.59
N ASP A 160 11.52 3.98 16.36
CA ASP A 160 10.55 3.99 15.27
C ASP A 160 10.24 2.57 14.77
N HIS A 161 8.96 2.35 14.48
CA HIS A 161 8.49 1.22 13.69
C HIS A 161 8.74 1.45 12.21
N PHE A 162 9.08 0.40 11.47
CA PHE A 162 9.29 0.43 10.04
C PHE A 162 8.38 -0.57 9.33
N ILE A 163 7.57 -0.07 8.41
CA ILE A 163 6.64 -0.87 7.61
C ILE A 163 7.01 -0.76 6.13
N LEU A 164 7.05 -1.90 5.44
CA LEU A 164 7.15 -1.93 3.98
C LEU A 164 5.82 -2.28 3.34
N MET A 165 5.39 -1.45 2.39
CA MET A 165 4.25 -1.73 1.51
C MET A 165 4.74 -2.30 0.18
N LEU A 166 4.10 -3.36 -0.29
CA LEU A 166 4.16 -3.81 -1.67
C LEU A 166 2.74 -3.86 -2.22
N HIS A 167 2.53 -3.71 -3.53
CA HIS A 167 1.21 -4.04 -4.09
C HIS A 167 1.17 -5.54 -4.42
N TYR A 168 2.12 -6.01 -5.24
CA TYR A 168 2.29 -7.44 -5.52
C TYR A 168 2.77 -8.20 -4.27
N PRO A 169 2.48 -9.50 -4.16
CA PRO A 169 3.03 -10.34 -3.10
C PRO A 169 4.57 -10.34 -3.11
N PRO A 170 5.22 -10.42 -1.94
CA PRO A 170 6.68 -10.51 -1.87
C PRO A 170 7.26 -11.77 -2.55
N ALA A 171 6.51 -12.87 -2.56
CA ALA A 171 6.78 -14.05 -3.38
C ALA A 171 5.51 -14.88 -3.66
N SER A 172 5.55 -15.66 -4.72
CA SER A 172 4.53 -16.64 -5.14
C SER A 172 4.83 -18.03 -4.56
N PRO A 173 3.82 -18.87 -4.23
CA PRO A 173 4.06 -20.26 -3.79
C PRO A 173 4.95 -21.04 -4.78
N PRO A 174 5.91 -21.86 -4.31
CA PRO A 174 6.18 -22.26 -2.92
C PRO A 174 7.09 -21.27 -2.14
N TYR A 175 7.09 -20.00 -2.54
CA TYR A 175 7.80 -18.87 -1.92
C TYR A 175 9.33 -18.95 -2.02
N PRO A 176 9.90 -19.14 -3.24
CA PRO A 176 11.34 -19.11 -3.42
C PRO A 176 11.91 -17.71 -3.12
N ALA A 177 13.18 -17.69 -2.68
CA ALA A 177 13.91 -16.44 -2.56
C ALA A 177 14.06 -15.76 -3.92
N ASN A 178 13.83 -14.45 -3.96
CA ASN A 178 13.88 -13.64 -5.17
C ASN A 178 14.48 -12.25 -4.87
N PRO A 179 14.69 -11.38 -5.88
CA PRO A 179 15.25 -10.04 -5.68
C PRO A 179 14.52 -9.20 -4.62
N LEU A 180 13.17 -9.21 -4.58
CA LEU A 180 12.40 -8.45 -3.59
C LEU A 180 12.61 -9.00 -2.17
N THR A 181 12.52 -10.31 -1.98
CA THR A 181 12.65 -10.91 -0.64
C THR A 181 14.04 -10.67 -0.05
N LYS A 182 15.08 -10.57 -0.88
CA LYS A 182 16.44 -10.21 -0.44
C LYS A 182 16.48 -8.79 0.14
N VAL A 183 15.87 -7.83 -0.54
CA VAL A 183 15.79 -6.43 -0.07
C VAL A 183 15.00 -6.36 1.24
N VAL A 184 13.82 -7.00 1.30
CA VAL A 184 12.98 -7.05 2.51
C VAL A 184 13.73 -7.64 3.70
N THR A 185 14.39 -8.79 3.50
CA THR A 185 15.10 -9.49 4.59
C THR A 185 16.29 -8.68 5.10
N ALA A 186 17.03 -8.01 4.20
CA ALA A 186 18.15 -7.14 4.59
C ALA A 186 17.68 -5.91 5.37
N ALA A 187 16.55 -5.32 4.96
CA ALA A 187 15.98 -4.12 5.56
C ALA A 187 15.39 -4.34 6.96
N ARG A 188 14.96 -5.58 7.27
CA ARG A 188 14.35 -5.97 8.55
C ARG A 188 13.24 -5.00 9.02
N PRO A 189 12.22 -4.71 8.19
CA PRO A 189 11.05 -3.99 8.68
C PRO A 189 10.33 -4.83 9.75
N ASP A 190 9.53 -4.15 10.56
CA ASP A 190 8.71 -4.80 11.58
C ASP A 190 7.54 -5.56 10.94
N VAL A 191 7.00 -5.03 9.83
CA VAL A 191 5.86 -5.60 9.11
C VAL A 191 5.99 -5.33 7.59
N VAL A 192 5.56 -6.30 6.79
CA VAL A 192 5.29 -6.14 5.35
C VAL A 192 3.79 -6.23 5.11
N VAL A 193 3.23 -5.34 4.30
CA VAL A 193 1.85 -5.44 3.83
C VAL A 193 1.77 -5.48 2.31
N TYR A 194 0.84 -6.28 1.77
CA TYR A 194 0.64 -6.41 0.33
C TYR A 194 -0.82 -6.65 -0.06
N GLY A 195 -1.19 -6.27 -1.28
CA GLY A 195 -2.53 -6.42 -1.84
C GLY A 195 -2.58 -7.46 -2.95
N HIS A 196 -3.24 -7.12 -4.07
CA HIS A 196 -3.24 -7.79 -5.38
C HIS A 196 -3.97 -9.15 -5.44
N LEU A 197 -3.85 -9.99 -4.41
CA LEU A 197 -4.43 -11.34 -4.42
C LEU A 197 -5.91 -11.34 -4.04
N HIS A 198 -6.77 -11.35 -5.05
CA HIS A 198 -8.22 -11.50 -4.91
C HIS A 198 -8.68 -12.95 -4.78
N GLY A 199 -9.77 -13.17 -4.03
CA GLY A 199 -10.34 -14.49 -3.77
C GLY A 199 -9.44 -15.40 -2.92
N VAL A 200 -8.33 -14.88 -2.40
CA VAL A 200 -7.40 -15.59 -1.53
C VAL A 200 -7.68 -15.19 -0.09
N ALA A 201 -8.05 -16.17 0.73
CA ALA A 201 -8.19 -15.96 2.17
C ALA A 201 -6.82 -15.60 2.79
N PRO A 202 -6.70 -14.53 3.60
CA PRO A 202 -5.42 -14.12 4.19
C PRO A 202 -4.67 -15.23 4.94
N GLU A 203 -5.40 -16.21 5.49
CA GLU A 203 -4.85 -17.36 6.21
C GLU A 203 -4.06 -18.33 5.30
N ARG A 204 -4.38 -18.31 4.00
CA ARG A 204 -3.74 -19.13 2.95
C ARG A 204 -2.62 -18.37 2.22
N ALA A 205 -2.54 -17.06 2.39
CA ALA A 205 -1.52 -16.23 1.77
C ALA A 205 -0.18 -16.32 2.54
N MET A 206 0.87 -15.72 1.97
CA MET A 206 2.17 -15.61 2.63
C MET A 206 2.04 -14.82 3.93
N LYS A 207 2.46 -15.43 5.05
CA LYS A 207 2.40 -14.82 6.39
C LYS A 207 3.73 -14.27 6.89
N HIS A 208 4.85 -14.68 6.27
CA HIS A 208 6.18 -14.19 6.62
C HIS A 208 7.09 -14.10 5.40
N VAL A 209 7.99 -13.12 5.38
CA VAL A 209 9.12 -13.00 4.44
C VAL A 209 10.40 -13.09 5.25
N GLY A 210 11.14 -14.20 5.16
CA GLY A 210 12.40 -14.34 5.92
C GLY A 210 12.23 -14.17 7.44
N GLY A 211 11.08 -14.59 7.99
CA GLY A 211 10.73 -14.43 9.41
C GLY A 211 10.03 -13.11 9.77
N ILE A 212 10.00 -12.13 8.85
CA ILE A 212 9.29 -10.85 9.04
C ILE A 212 7.79 -11.06 8.80
N PRO A 213 6.89 -10.62 9.71
CA PRO A 213 5.44 -10.70 9.50
C PRO A 213 5.00 -10.04 8.19
N ALA A 214 4.16 -10.75 7.43
CA ALA A 214 3.58 -10.28 6.18
C ALA A 214 2.06 -10.44 6.18
N HIS A 215 1.34 -9.42 5.69
CA HIS A 215 -0.11 -9.42 5.67
C HIS A 215 -0.65 -9.12 4.27
N LEU A 216 -1.43 -10.07 3.73
CA LEU A 216 -2.35 -9.79 2.63
C LEU A 216 -3.48 -8.89 3.16
N VAL A 217 -3.67 -7.74 2.50
CA VAL A 217 -4.66 -6.72 2.88
C VAL A 217 -5.59 -6.33 1.74
N ALA A 218 -5.71 -7.17 0.70
CA ALA A 218 -6.71 -6.98 -0.35
C ALA A 218 -8.13 -6.91 0.24
N ALA A 219 -8.92 -5.93 -0.20
CA ALA A 219 -10.18 -5.57 0.44
C ALA A 219 -11.16 -6.75 0.53
N ASP A 220 -11.31 -7.53 -0.52
CA ASP A 220 -12.20 -8.71 -0.53
C ASP A 220 -11.74 -9.79 0.44
N GLY A 221 -10.43 -10.06 0.50
CA GLY A 221 -9.84 -10.99 1.47
C GLY A 221 -10.06 -10.56 2.93
N LEU A 222 -10.13 -9.24 3.18
CA LEU A 222 -10.43 -8.67 4.50
C LEU A 222 -11.92 -8.48 4.77
N ARG A 223 -12.81 -8.89 3.85
CA ARG A 223 -14.25 -8.58 3.90
C ARG A 223 -14.50 -7.09 4.10
N PHE A 224 -13.74 -6.27 3.37
CA PHE A 224 -13.83 -4.81 3.31
C PHE A 224 -13.55 -4.10 4.64
N ARG A 225 -12.85 -4.74 5.58
CA ARG A 225 -12.50 -4.17 6.88
C ARG A 225 -11.02 -3.76 6.93
N PRO A 226 -10.69 -2.51 7.29
CA PRO A 226 -9.30 -2.14 7.55
C PRO A 226 -8.66 -3.05 8.60
N LYS A 227 -7.50 -3.63 8.28
CA LYS A 227 -6.77 -4.50 9.21
C LYS A 227 -5.90 -3.65 10.12
N LEU A 228 -6.11 -3.72 11.44
CA LEU A 228 -5.16 -3.17 12.41
C LEU A 228 -3.83 -3.94 12.34
N LEU A 229 -2.73 -3.23 12.12
CA LEU A 229 -1.38 -3.78 12.07
C LEU A 229 -0.63 -3.56 13.38
N LEU A 230 -0.65 -2.32 13.87
CA LEU A 230 0.12 -1.87 15.04
C LEU A 230 -0.69 -0.85 15.83
N ASP A 231 -0.55 -0.89 17.15
CA ASP A 231 -0.84 0.24 18.03
C ASP A 231 0.48 0.70 18.65
N THR A 232 0.95 1.87 18.25
CA THR A 232 2.31 2.31 18.57
C THR A 232 2.39 3.13 19.85
N GLY A 233 1.25 3.48 20.47
CA GLY A 233 1.20 4.43 21.58
C GLY A 233 1.79 5.82 21.26
N GLY A 234 2.24 6.06 20.02
CA GLY A 234 2.92 7.28 19.61
C GLY A 234 1.98 8.47 19.48
N ALA A 235 2.55 9.67 19.58
CA ALA A 235 1.83 10.91 19.32
C ALA A 235 1.21 10.90 17.90
N PRO A 236 0.02 11.50 17.72
CA PRO A 236 -0.63 11.58 16.41
C PRO A 236 0.28 12.25 15.36
N PRO A 237 0.11 11.94 14.06
CA PRO A 237 0.82 12.66 13.02
C PRO A 237 0.48 14.16 13.13
N LEU A 238 1.51 15.00 13.14
CA LEU A 238 1.31 16.43 12.93
C LEU A 238 0.85 16.62 11.49
N SER A 239 -0.19 17.43 11.25
CA SER A 239 -0.65 17.78 9.90
C SER A 239 0.56 18.17 9.05
N PRO A 240 0.66 17.70 7.79
CA PRO A 240 1.80 18.05 6.94
C PRO A 240 1.85 19.57 6.82
N SER A 241 2.89 20.16 7.39
CA SER A 241 3.17 21.59 7.22
C SER A 241 3.44 21.83 5.73
N PRO A 242 2.94 22.92 5.13
CA PRO A 242 3.16 23.22 3.71
C PRO A 242 4.65 23.39 3.33
N ASP A 243 5.54 23.45 4.32
CA ASP A 243 6.98 23.59 4.12
C ASP A 243 7.70 22.23 4.05
N HIS A 244 7.47 21.49 2.97
CA HIS A 244 8.45 20.50 2.51
C HIS A 244 9.17 21.10 1.29
N PRO A 245 10.41 21.59 1.41
CA PRO A 245 11.14 22.02 0.24
C PRO A 245 11.37 20.78 -0.63
N ALA A 246 10.94 20.86 -1.88
CA ALA A 246 11.31 19.88 -2.90
C ALA A 246 12.83 19.72 -2.85
N ALA A 247 13.30 18.49 -2.58
CA ALA A 247 14.70 18.16 -2.74
C ALA A 247 15.10 18.49 -4.18
N GLN A 248 16.07 19.40 -4.32
CA GLN A 248 16.77 19.69 -5.58
C GLN A 248 17.63 18.51 -5.99
#